data_AF-A0A348UQI3-F1
#
_entry.id   AF-A0A348UQI3-F1
#
_cell.length_a   1.000
_cell.length_b   1.000
_cell.length_c   1.000
_cell.angle_alpha   90.00
_cell.angle_beta   90.00
_cell.angle_gamma   90.00
#
_symmetry.space_group_name_H-M   'P 1'
#
loop_
_entity.id
_entity.type
_entity.pdbx_description
1 polymer ?
#
loop_
_entity_poly.entity_id
_entity_poly.type
_entity_poly.pdbx_seq_one_letter_code
_entity_poly.pdbx_strand_id
1 'polypeptide(L)'
;MKFSEAWLREWVNPSIDRADLSAQLTMAGLEIEGETPVAGQFSGVVVGEVRAVARHPDADKLSVCEVSDGAATVQVVCGAPNVRVGLKTAFARVGAELPGDLKIRKAKLRGVES
;
A
#
# COMPACT_ATOMS: atom_id res chain seq x y z
N MET A 1 -5.26 22.90 11.35
CA MET A 1 -6.11 22.02 10.51
C MET A 1 -5.22 21.27 9.53
N LYS A 2 -5.50 20.00 9.18
CA LYS A 2 -4.71 19.22 8.21
C LYS A 2 -5.53 18.93 6.96
N PHE A 3 -4.91 18.94 5.79
CA PHE A 3 -5.56 18.65 4.51
C PHE A 3 -4.57 18.03 3.52
N SER A 4 -5.11 17.41 2.46
CA SER A 4 -4.31 16.94 1.31
C SER A 4 -4.12 18.10 0.32
N GLU A 5 -2.88 18.43 0.01
CA GLU A 5 -2.59 19.41 -1.05
C GLU A 5 -3.14 18.97 -2.41
N ALA A 6 -3.12 17.66 -2.71
CA ALA A 6 -3.69 17.14 -3.94
C ALA A 6 -5.19 17.44 -4.03
N TRP A 7 -5.92 17.26 -2.91
CA TRP A 7 -7.34 17.59 -2.84
C TRP A 7 -7.57 19.10 -2.98
N LEU A 8 -6.76 19.95 -2.35
CA LEU A 8 -6.86 21.41 -2.52
C LEU A 8 -6.68 21.83 -3.98
N ARG A 9 -5.70 21.23 -4.67
CA ARG A 9 -5.39 21.51 -6.08
C ARG A 9 -6.46 21.02 -7.05
N GLU A 10 -7.35 20.12 -6.67
CA GLU A 10 -8.55 19.79 -7.48
C GLU A 10 -9.51 20.98 -7.57
N TRP A 11 -9.54 21.84 -6.55
CA TRP A 11 -10.42 23.02 -6.49
C TRP A 11 -9.75 24.27 -7.01
N VAL A 12 -8.51 24.53 -6.56
CA VAL A 12 -7.71 25.70 -6.95
C VAL A 12 -6.25 25.27 -7.07
N ASN A 13 -5.72 25.28 -8.30
CA ASN A 13 -4.36 24.83 -8.59
C ASN A 13 -3.47 26.00 -9.06
N PRO A 14 -2.86 26.77 -8.14
CA PRO A 14 -1.91 27.79 -8.54
C PRO A 14 -0.67 27.13 -9.19
N SER A 15 -0.12 27.77 -10.22
CA SER A 15 1.06 27.30 -10.95
C SER A 15 2.38 27.54 -10.18
N ILE A 16 2.38 27.14 -8.91
CA ILE A 16 3.50 27.22 -7.97
C ILE A 16 3.72 25.86 -7.32
N ASP A 17 4.94 25.61 -6.87
CA ASP A 17 5.27 24.37 -6.17
C ASP A 17 4.73 24.38 -4.72
N ARG A 18 4.99 23.28 -4.01
CA ARG A 18 4.56 23.12 -2.61
C ARG A 18 5.22 24.12 -1.67
N ALA A 19 6.51 24.39 -1.86
CA ALA A 19 7.27 25.27 -0.97
C ALA A 19 6.75 26.72 -1.08
N ASP A 20 6.51 27.17 -2.32
CA ASP A 20 5.93 28.48 -2.59
C ASP A 20 4.50 28.58 -2.07
N LEU A 21 3.68 27.53 -2.24
CA LEU A 21 2.32 27.50 -1.70
C LEU A 21 2.32 27.65 -0.18
N SER A 22 3.18 26.91 0.51
CA SER A 22 3.33 26.96 1.98
C SER A 22 3.76 28.35 2.47
N ALA A 23 4.75 28.94 1.80
CA ALA A 23 5.21 30.29 2.09
C ALA A 23 4.11 31.33 1.89
N GLN A 24 3.37 31.27 0.77
CA GLN A 24 2.29 32.21 0.49
C GLN A 24 1.11 32.08 1.48
N LEU A 25 0.74 30.86 1.87
CA LEU A 25 -0.27 30.64 2.89
C LEU A 25 0.15 31.28 4.21
N THR A 26 1.40 31.05 4.64
CA THR A 26 1.93 31.64 5.87
C THR A 26 1.94 33.17 5.82
N MET A 27 2.39 33.76 4.70
CA MET A 27 2.38 35.22 4.49
C MET A 27 0.97 35.82 4.42
N ALA A 28 -0.02 35.03 4.01
CA ALA A 28 -1.43 35.42 4.03
C ALA A 28 -2.11 35.26 5.40
N GLY A 29 -1.35 34.86 6.45
CA GLY A 29 -1.86 34.65 7.81
C GLY A 29 -2.39 33.24 8.08
N LEU A 30 -2.17 32.29 7.16
CA LEU A 30 -2.50 30.88 7.31
C LEU A 30 -1.22 30.10 7.61
N GLU A 31 -0.75 30.17 8.86
CA GLU A 31 0.50 29.56 9.29
C GLU A 31 0.53 28.04 9.07
N ILE A 32 1.63 27.56 8.50
CA ILE A 32 1.88 26.13 8.26
C ILE A 32 2.77 25.57 9.38
N GLU A 33 2.16 24.79 10.28
CA GLU A 33 2.87 24.13 11.39
C GLU A 33 3.76 22.96 10.93
N GLY A 34 3.48 22.37 9.76
CA GLY A 34 4.28 21.28 9.23
C GLY A 34 3.66 20.56 8.04
N GLU A 35 4.53 19.92 7.27
CA GLU A 35 4.19 19.18 6.07
C GLU A 35 4.79 17.79 6.12
N THR A 36 4.01 16.78 5.73
CA THR A 36 4.45 15.39 5.73
C THR A 36 3.99 14.71 4.44
N PRO A 37 4.84 13.88 3.79
CA PRO A 37 4.39 13.00 2.72
C PRO A 37 3.22 12.12 3.18
N VAL A 38 2.29 11.80 2.27
CA VAL A 38 1.11 10.97 2.58
C VAL A 38 1.47 9.49 2.80
N ALA A 39 2.64 9.04 2.29
CA ALA A 39 3.14 7.69 2.41
C ALA A 39 4.67 7.65 2.30
N GLY A 40 5.28 6.55 2.77
CA GLY A 40 6.69 6.24 2.50
C GLY A 40 6.91 5.77 1.05
N GLN A 41 8.16 5.69 0.63
CA GLN A 41 8.53 5.21 -0.71
C GLN A 41 8.46 3.68 -0.77
N PHE A 42 7.90 3.15 -1.85
CA PHE A 42 7.85 1.71 -2.14
C PHE A 42 7.70 1.48 -3.64
N SER A 43 8.01 0.26 -4.10
CA SER A 43 7.88 -0.14 -5.49
C SER A 43 7.38 -1.58 -5.63
N GLY A 44 6.78 -1.92 -6.77
CA GLY A 44 6.32 -3.29 -7.07
C GLY A 44 5.05 -3.74 -6.33
N VAL A 45 4.34 -2.81 -5.69
CA VAL A 45 3.03 -3.05 -5.07
C VAL A 45 1.92 -2.67 -6.04
N VAL A 46 0.98 -3.59 -6.26
CA VAL A 46 -0.16 -3.41 -7.17
C VAL A 46 -1.47 -3.75 -6.46
N VAL A 47 -2.62 -3.46 -7.08
CA VAL A 47 -3.91 -3.95 -6.59
C VAL A 47 -4.07 -5.42 -6.97
N GLY A 48 -4.18 -6.30 -5.97
CA GLY A 48 -4.48 -7.72 -6.14
C GLY A 48 -5.87 -8.08 -5.62
N GLU A 49 -6.49 -9.08 -6.23
CA GLU A 49 -7.79 -9.63 -5.81
C GLU A 49 -7.62 -11.06 -5.30
N VAL A 50 -8.12 -11.34 -4.11
CA VAL A 50 -8.13 -12.69 -3.53
C VAL A 50 -9.20 -13.54 -4.23
N ARG A 51 -8.78 -14.57 -4.97
CA ARG A 51 -9.65 -15.49 -5.72
C ARG A 51 -10.09 -16.69 -4.90
N ALA A 52 -9.21 -17.22 -4.05
CA ALA A 52 -9.50 -18.35 -3.17
C ALA A 52 -8.81 -18.18 -1.82
N VAL A 53 -9.39 -18.74 -0.78
CA VAL A 53 -8.82 -18.80 0.58
C VAL A 53 -9.07 -20.19 1.16
N ALA A 54 -8.02 -20.86 1.59
CA ALA A 54 -8.06 -22.12 2.32
C ALA A 54 -7.31 -21.99 3.63
N ARG A 55 -7.69 -22.77 4.64
CA ARG A 55 -6.93 -22.85 5.90
C ARG A 55 -5.58 -23.51 5.64
N HIS A 56 -4.52 -23.00 6.25
CA HIS A 56 -3.20 -23.62 6.14
C HIS A 56 -3.20 -25.00 6.84
N PRO A 57 -2.66 -26.06 6.21
CA PRO A 57 -2.70 -27.42 6.77
C PRO A 57 -1.97 -27.53 8.11
N ASP A 58 -0.80 -26.89 8.21
CA ASP A 58 0.08 -26.98 9.39
C ASP A 58 0.10 -25.71 10.27
N ALA A 59 -0.87 -24.80 10.13
CA ALA A 59 -0.90 -23.55 10.92
C ALA A 59 -2.31 -22.95 11.07
N ASP A 60 -2.80 -22.89 12.31
CA ASP A 60 -4.17 -22.42 12.60
C ASP A 60 -4.41 -20.93 12.31
N LYS A 61 -3.35 -20.11 12.36
CA LYS A 61 -3.42 -18.66 12.17
C LYS A 61 -3.11 -18.21 10.74
N LEU A 62 -2.83 -19.15 9.83
CA LEU A 62 -2.45 -18.84 8.46
C LEU A 62 -3.50 -19.36 7.49
N SER A 63 -3.64 -18.64 6.40
CA SER A 63 -4.48 -19.01 5.26
C SER A 63 -3.61 -19.09 4.00
N VAL A 64 -3.88 -20.08 3.17
CA VAL A 64 -3.31 -20.20 1.83
C VAL A 64 -4.29 -19.53 0.88
N CYS A 65 -3.85 -18.44 0.24
CA CYS A 65 -4.68 -17.62 -0.63
C CYS A 65 -4.20 -17.71 -2.07
N GLU A 66 -5.12 -17.74 -3.02
CA GLU A 66 -4.80 -17.46 -4.42
C GLU A 66 -5.11 -16.00 -4.70
N VAL A 67 -4.11 -15.22 -5.09
CA VAL A 67 -4.24 -13.78 -5.35
C VAL A 67 -3.92 -13.50 -6.81
N SER A 68 -4.84 -12.82 -7.49
CA SER A 68 -4.67 -12.39 -8.87
C SER A 68 -4.29 -10.91 -8.93
N ASP A 69 -3.27 -10.59 -9.70
CA ASP A 69 -2.83 -9.20 -9.95
C ASP A 69 -3.33 -8.66 -11.30
N GLY A 70 -4.27 -9.37 -11.94
CA GLY A 70 -4.79 -9.08 -13.27
C GLY A 70 -4.00 -9.72 -14.41
N ALA A 71 -2.74 -10.11 -14.20
CA ALA A 71 -1.92 -10.79 -15.20
C ALA A 71 -1.67 -12.26 -14.87
N ALA A 72 -1.41 -12.55 -13.59
CA ALA A 72 -1.20 -13.89 -13.07
C ALA A 72 -1.98 -14.10 -11.77
N THR A 73 -2.20 -15.36 -11.42
CA THR A 73 -2.70 -15.77 -10.11
C THR A 73 -1.58 -16.53 -9.42
N VAL A 74 -1.26 -16.11 -8.19
CA VAL A 74 -0.17 -16.68 -7.41
C VAL A 74 -0.67 -17.10 -6.03
N GLN A 75 -0.05 -18.15 -5.49
CA GLN A 75 -0.31 -18.60 -4.13
C GLN A 75 0.46 -17.72 -3.14
N VAL A 76 -0.21 -17.28 -2.09
CA VAL A 76 0.37 -16.47 -1.02
C VAL A 76 -0.14 -16.96 0.33
N VAL A 77 0.75 -17.12 1.30
CA VAL A 77 0.35 -17.42 2.68
C VAL A 77 0.11 -16.12 3.43
N CYS A 78 -1.11 -15.92 3.92
CA CYS A 78 -1.53 -14.71 4.63
C CYS A 78 -1.98 -15.04 6.05
N GLY A 79 -1.53 -14.26 7.03
CA GLY A 79 -1.96 -14.37 8.44
C GLY A 79 -2.99 -13.33 8.88
N ALA A 80 -3.43 -12.44 7.98
CA ALA A 80 -4.36 -11.38 8.34
C ALA A 80 -5.78 -11.94 8.54
N PRO A 81 -6.47 -11.63 9.65
CA PRO A 81 -7.77 -12.24 9.97
C PRO A 81 -8.92 -11.79 9.06
N ASN A 82 -8.72 -10.72 8.28
CA ASN A 82 -9.72 -10.16 7.38
C ASN A 82 -9.60 -10.66 5.93
N VAL A 83 -8.66 -11.56 5.64
CA VAL A 83 -8.48 -12.13 4.29
C VAL A 83 -9.68 -12.99 3.92
N ARG A 84 -10.26 -12.73 2.74
CA ARG A 84 -11.47 -13.40 2.24
C ARG A 84 -11.54 -13.30 0.72
N VAL A 85 -12.25 -14.24 0.10
CA VAL A 85 -12.50 -14.22 -1.35
C VAL A 85 -13.18 -12.92 -1.77
N GLY A 86 -12.76 -12.36 -2.91
CA GLY A 86 -13.23 -11.08 -3.46
C GLY A 86 -12.59 -9.83 -2.85
N LEU A 87 -11.71 -9.97 -1.84
CA LEU A 87 -10.99 -8.84 -1.27
C LEU A 87 -9.98 -8.28 -2.28
N LYS A 88 -10.11 -7.00 -2.63
CA LYS A 88 -9.07 -6.24 -3.33
C LYS A 88 -8.17 -5.55 -2.32
N THR A 89 -6.86 -5.78 -2.41
CA THR A 89 -5.88 -5.28 -1.44
C THR A 89 -4.56 -4.91 -2.12
N ALA A 90 -3.67 -4.24 -1.39
CA ALA A 90 -2.30 -4.00 -1.81
C ALA A 90 -1.53 -5.34 -1.83
N PHE A 91 -1.05 -5.72 -3.01
CA PHE A 91 -0.31 -6.94 -3.24
C PHE A 91 1.13 -6.61 -3.66
N ALA A 92 2.09 -6.95 -2.81
CA ALA A 92 3.51 -6.78 -3.09
C ALA A 92 4.04 -8.00 -3.83
N ARG A 93 4.45 -7.83 -5.10
CA ARG A 93 5.00 -8.91 -5.92
C ARG A 93 6.38 -9.33 -5.41
N VAL A 94 6.83 -10.54 -5.77
CA VAL A 94 8.23 -10.92 -5.60
C VAL A 94 9.12 -9.90 -6.30
N GLY A 95 10.11 -9.36 -5.58
CA GLY A 95 10.97 -8.27 -6.03
C GLY A 95 10.51 -6.87 -5.61
N ALA A 96 9.30 -6.72 -5.06
CA ALA A 96 8.82 -5.46 -4.50
C ALA A 96 9.72 -4.96 -3.35
N GLU A 97 9.83 -3.65 -3.21
CA GLU A 97 10.60 -2.98 -2.17
C GLU A 97 9.65 -2.15 -1.32
N LEU A 98 9.56 -2.48 -0.04
CA LEU A 98 8.71 -1.83 0.94
C LEU A 98 9.53 -0.91 1.85
N PRO A 99 8.90 0.07 2.53
CA PRO A 99 9.61 0.96 3.44
C PRO A 99 10.37 0.18 4.53
N GLY A 100 11.56 0.66 4.90
CA GLY A 100 12.44 -0.03 5.85
C GLY A 100 13.31 -1.12 5.22
N ASP A 101 13.71 -0.94 3.95
CA ASP A 101 14.61 -1.83 3.20
C ASP A 101 14.13 -3.28 3.08
N LEU A 102 12.81 -3.48 3.11
CA LEU A 102 12.20 -4.81 3.06
C LEU A 102 11.92 -5.20 1.60
N LYS A 103 12.75 -6.11 1.07
CA LYS A 103 12.58 -6.68 -0.27
C LYS A 103 11.80 -8.00 -0.22
N ILE A 104 10.70 -8.08 -0.96
CA ILE A 104 9.88 -9.29 -1.06
C ILE A 104 10.60 -10.36 -1.89
N ARG A 105 10.69 -11.56 -1.33
CA ARG A 105 11.31 -12.74 -1.96
C ARG A 105 10.36 -13.93 -1.82
N LYS A 106 10.54 -14.95 -2.67
CA LYS A 106 9.84 -16.22 -2.51
C LYS A 106 10.14 -16.79 -1.12
N ALA A 107 9.10 -17.26 -0.45
CA ALA A 107 9.22 -17.81 0.89
C ALA A 107 8.54 -19.18 0.95
N LYS A 108 8.93 -19.98 1.95
CA LYS A 108 8.24 -21.22 2.28
C LYS A 108 7.84 -21.15 3.74
N LEU A 109 6.55 -20.96 4.01
CA LEU A 109 6.02 -20.87 5.36
C LEU A 109 5.42 -22.22 5.73
N ARG A 110 5.98 -22.87 6.75
CA ARG A 110 5.47 -24.14 7.30
C ARG A 110 5.19 -25.21 6.25
N GLY A 111 6.04 -25.30 5.22
CA GLY A 111 5.92 -26.30 4.15
C GLY A 111 5.19 -25.83 2.90
N VAL A 112 4.46 -24.71 2.96
CA VAL A 112 3.70 -24.15 1.82
C VAL A 112 4.48 -22.99 1.20
N GLU A 113 4.59 -22.98 -0.13
CA GLU A 113 5.26 -21.91 -0.88
C GLU A 113 4.40 -20.65 -0.94
N SER A 114 5.06 -19.49 -0.89
CA SER A 114 4.46 -18.16 -0.91
C SER A 114 5.33 -17.15 -1.65
#